data_AF-A0A2V4HJ15-F1
#
_entry.id   AF-A0A2V4HJ15-F1
#
_cell.length_a   1.000
_cell.length_b   1.000
_cell.length_c   1.000
_cell.angle_alpha   90.00
_cell.angle_beta   90.00
_cell.angle_gamma   90.00
#
_symmetry.space_group_name_H-M   'P 1'
#
loop_
_entity.id
_entity.type
_entity.pdbx_description
1 polymer ?
#
loop_
_entity_poly.entity_id
_entity_poly.type
_entity_poly.pdbx_seq_one_letter_code
_entity_poly.pdbx_strand_id
1 'polypeptide(L)' 'METLHSIKSDLVKTADHLEQLSQAMSGHAKFMEARGSSQRQIDVTAHIKSIDGVADELRTVAARIDDIDGV' A
#
# COMPACT_ATOMS: atom_id res chain seq x y z
N MET A 1 -2.97 -6.16 -25.99
CA MET A 1 -3.13 -7.22 -24.96
C MET A 1 -2.19 -6.86 -23.84
N GLU A 2 -2.68 -6.78 -22.60
CA GLU A 2 -1.78 -6.76 -21.43
C GLU A 2 -1.02 -8.09 -21.38
N THR A 3 0.26 -8.02 -21.05
CA THR A 3 1.11 -9.19 -20.83
C THR A 3 1.21 -9.46 -19.33
N LEU A 4 1.59 -10.67 -18.93
CA LEU A 4 1.88 -10.97 -17.52
C LEU A 4 2.93 -10.01 -16.96
N HIS A 5 3.90 -9.62 -17.78
CA HIS A 5 4.90 -8.60 -17.44
C HIS A 5 4.29 -7.21 -17.18
N SER A 6 3.31 -6.74 -17.98
CA SER A 6 2.66 -5.44 -17.73
C SER A 6 1.82 -5.48 -16.46
N ILE A 7 1.07 -6.57 -16.24
CA ILE A 7 0.29 -6.78 -15.02
C ILE A 7 1.20 -6.77 -13.79
N LYS A 8 2.32 -7.50 -13.83
CA LYS A 8 3.31 -7.50 -12.75
C LYS A 8 3.82 -6.09 -12.45
N SER A 9 4.27 -5.37 -13.48
CA SER A 9 4.75 -3.98 -13.36
C SER A 9 3.72 -3.11 -12.66
N ASP A 10 2.46 -3.23 -13.04
CA ASP A 10 1.39 -2.39 -12.49
C ASP A 10 1.05 -2.76 -11.06
N LEU A 11 1.05 -4.06 -10.70
CA LEU A 11 0.90 -4.50 -9.30
C LEU A 11 1.99 -3.92 -8.40
N VAL A 12 3.25 -3.95 -8.85
CA VAL A 12 4.39 -3.40 -8.09
C VAL A 12 4.24 -1.88 -7.94
N LYS A 13 3.93 -1.16 -9.03
CA LYS A 13 3.72 0.30 -8.97
C LYS A 13 2.58 0.68 -8.03
N THR A 14 1.48 -0.07 -8.08
CA THR A 14 0.35 0.18 -7.17
C THR A 14 0.75 -0.06 -5.72
N ALA A 15 1.51 -1.11 -5.42
CA ALA A 15 2.03 -1.34 -4.08
C ALA A 15 2.92 -0.18 -3.59
N ASP A 16 3.80 0.33 -4.46
CA ASP A 16 4.67 1.47 -4.13
C ASP A 16 3.88 2.76 -3.90
N HIS A 17 2.84 3.02 -4.68
CA HIS A 17 1.94 4.16 -4.47
C HIS A 17 1.17 4.04 -3.14
N LEU A 18 0.73 2.83 -2.77
CA LEU A 18 0.07 2.58 -1.50
C LEU A 18 1.02 2.80 -0.31
N GLU A 19 2.27 2.39 -0.43
CA GLU A 19 3.29 2.65 0.60
C GLU A 19 3.56 4.15 0.78
N GLN A 20 3.66 4.91 -0.31
CA GLN A 20 3.80 6.37 -0.25
C GLN A 20 2.58 7.03 0.41
N LEU A 21 1.37 6.55 0.11
CA LEU A 21 0.15 7.03 0.74
C LEU A 21 0.14 6.72 2.25
N SER A 22 0.52 5.50 2.64
CA SER A 22 0.66 5.08 4.04
C SER A 22 1.64 5.97 4.82
N GLN A 23 2.79 6.29 4.23
CA GLN A 23 3.78 7.20 4.82
C GLN A 23 3.23 8.62 4.99
N ALA A 24 2.54 9.15 3.99
CA ALA A 24 1.92 10.48 4.06
C ALA A 24 0.83 10.53 5.16
N MET A 25 -0.03 9.51 5.22
CA MET A 25 -1.06 9.38 6.25
C MET A 25 -0.46 9.24 7.64
N SER A 26 0.64 8.51 7.79
CA SER A 26 1.38 8.38 9.05
C SER A 26 1.93 9.72 9.53
N GLY A 27 2.47 10.54 8.62
CA GLY A 27 2.88 11.91 8.93
C GLY A 27 1.71 12.77 9.40
N HIS A 28 0.57 12.67 8.73
CA HIS A 28 -0.65 13.39 9.10
C HIS A 28 -1.19 12.97 10.47
N ALA A 29 -1.23 11.66 10.76
CA ALA A 29 -1.66 11.12 12.05
C ALA A 29 -0.81 11.66 13.21
N LYS A 30 0.53 11.62 13.06
CA LYS A 30 1.48 12.16 14.05
C LYS A 30 1.29 13.67 14.26
N PHE A 31 1.07 14.42 13.18
CA PHE A 31 0.80 15.85 13.27
C PHE A 31 -0.50 16.16 14.04
N MET A 32 -1.56 15.39 13.78
CA MET A 32 -2.85 15.55 14.46
C MET A 32 -2.79 15.20 15.94
N GLU A 33 -2.09 14.12 16.28
CA GLU A 33 -1.81 13.72 17.67
C GLU A 33 -1.06 14.83 18.42
N ALA A 34 0.01 15.37 17.85
CA ALA A 34 0.79 16.45 18.45
C ALA A 34 -0.01 17.74 18.67
N ARG A 35 -1.03 18.00 17.84
CA ARG A 35 -1.90 19.18 17.96
C ARG A 35 -3.01 19.01 19.00
N GLY A 36 -3.13 17.84 19.63
CA GLY A 36 -4.20 17.54 20.57
C GLY A 36 -5.60 17.54 19.91
N SER A 37 -5.68 17.38 18.59
CA SER A 37 -6.98 17.24 17.93
C SER A 37 -7.57 15.90 18.34
N SER A 38 -8.65 15.93 19.10
CA SER A 38 -9.39 14.70 19.40
C SER A 38 -9.95 14.15 18.08
N GLN A 39 -9.33 13.08 17.58
CA GLN A 39 -9.74 12.34 16.39
C GLN A 39 -11.13 11.73 16.64
N ARG A 40 -12.20 12.53 16.56
CA ARG A 40 -13.55 11.99 16.52
C ARG A 40 -13.71 11.41 15.11
N GLN A 41 -13.81 10.08 15.06
CA GLN A 41 -14.55 9.28 14.08
C GLN A 41 -13.76 8.53 12.98
N ILE A 42 -12.46 8.75 12.77
CA ILE A 42 -11.67 7.95 11.80
C ILE A 42 -10.38 7.45 12.47
N ASP A 43 -10.26 6.13 12.62
CA ASP A 43 -9.01 5.47 13.02
C ASP A 43 -8.06 5.42 11.83
N VAL A 44 -7.36 6.53 11.61
CA VAL A 44 -6.35 6.68 10.55
C VAL A 44 -5.26 5.61 10.68
N THR A 45 -4.95 5.18 11.90
CA THR A 45 -3.96 4.12 12.17
C THR A 45 -4.43 2.76 11.63
N ALA A 46 -5.70 2.43 11.81
CA ALA A 46 -6.28 1.21 11.24
C ALA A 46 -6.27 1.24 9.71
N HIS A 47 -6.54 2.40 9.10
CA HIS A 47 -6.47 2.55 7.65
C HIS A 47 -5.04 2.42 7.10
N ILE A 48 -4.05 3.00 7.78
CA ILE A 48 -2.62 2.83 7.44
C ILE A 48 -2.27 1.34 7.41
N LYS A 49 -2.60 0.58 8.47
CA LYS A 49 -2.35 -0.86 8.52
C LYS A 49 -3.03 -1.64 7.40
N SER A 50 -4.26 -1.26 7.04
CA SER A 50 -4.98 -1.89 5.93
C SER A 50 -4.30 -1.61 4.59
N ILE A 51 -3.79 -0.40 4.39
CA ILE A 51 -3.06 -0.02 3.17
C ILE A 51 -1.76 -0.82 3.05
N ASP A 52 -1.00 -0.93 4.14
CA ASP A 52 0.24 -1.70 4.19
C ASP A 52 -0.03 -3.18 3.83
N GLY A 53 -1.09 -3.78 4.39
CA GLY A 53 -1.47 -5.15 4.09
C GLY A 53 -1.82 -5.38 2.61
N VAL A 54 -2.55 -4.43 1.99
CA VAL A 54 -2.87 -4.52 0.54
C VAL A 54 -1.61 -4.37 -0.31
N ALA A 55 -0.68 -3.48 0.05
CA ALA A 55 0.60 -3.35 -0.66
C ALA A 55 1.41 -4.65 -0.63
N ASP A 56 1.44 -5.35 0.51
CA ASP A 56 2.10 -6.64 0.66
C ASP A 56 1.43 -7.75 -0.15
N GLU A 57 0.09 -7.78 -0.20
CA GLU A 57 -0.66 -8.71 -1.05
C GLU A 57 -0.36 -8.50 -2.54
N LEU A 58 -0.33 -7.24 -3.00
CA LEU A 58 0.01 -6.92 -4.39
C LEU A 58 1.42 -7.39 -4.76
N ARG A 59 2.40 -7.19 -3.86
CA ARG A 59 3.77 -7.69 -4.06
C ARG A 59 3.84 -9.21 -4.07
N THR A 60 3.06 -9.87 -3.21
CA THR A 60 2.97 -11.34 -3.19
C THR A 60 2.40 -11.88 -4.50
N VAL A 61 1.34 -11.25 -5.03
CA VAL A 61 0.78 -11.64 -6.34
C VAL A 61 1.77 -11.40 -7.47
N ALA A 62 2.46 -10.24 -7.46
CA ALA A 62 3.49 -9.94 -8.45
C ALA A 62 4.66 -10.94 -8.41
N ALA A 63 5.11 -11.36 -7.22
CA ALA A 63 6.16 -12.37 -7.07
C ALA A 63 5.72 -13.74 -7.62
N ARG A 64 4.45 -14.13 -7.43
CA ARG A 64 3.92 -15.36 -8.02
C ARG A 64 3.88 -15.33 -9.55
N ILE A 65 3.80 -14.16 -10.17
CA ILE A 65 3.92 -14.04 -11.64
C ILE A 65 5.35 -14.36 -12.07
N ASP A 66 6.37 -13.97 -11.31
CA ASP A 66 7.76 -14.36 -11.59
C ASP A 66 7.98 -15.86 -11.53
N ASP A 67 7.33 -16.54 -10.58
CA ASP A 67 7.37 -18.00 -10.47
C ASP A 67 6.70 -18.71 -11.66
N ILE A 68 5.74 -18.05 -12.32
CA ILE A 68 5.01 -18.57 -13.49
C ILE A 68 5.78 -18.33 -14.79
N ASP A 69 6.46 -17.18 -14.92
CA ASP A 69 7.25 -16.81 -16.10
C ASP A 69 8.62 -17.55 -16.15
N GLY A 70 8.93 -18.39 -15.16
CA GLY A 70 10.15 -19.21 -15.07
C GLY A 70 10.22 -20.46 -15.97
N VAL A 71 9.92 -20.32 -17.27
CA VAL A 71 10.21 -21.32 -18.33
C VAL A 71 11.23 -20.77 -19.32
#